data_AF-A0A8D2LNU5-F1
#
_entry.id   AF-A0A8D2LNU5-F1
#
_cell.length_a   1.000
_cell.length_b   1.000
_cell.length_c   1.000
_cell.angle_alpha   90.00
_cell.angle_beta   90.00
_cell.angle_gamma   90.00
#
_symmetry.space_group_name_H-M   'P 1'
#
loop_
_entity.id
_entity.type
_entity.pdbx_description
1 polymer ?
#
loop_
_entity_poly.entity_id
_entity_poly.type
_entity_poly.pdbx_seq_one_letter_code
_entity_poly.pdbx_strand_id
1 'polypeptide(L)'
;RQNLKEYTYSHAFLLARAEEQLEKQIKAGDPLASFLKGQLYFEEGWYDEALLQFEQNTDFQSIYQLGVMYYDGLGTPADPKKGVGYMEEIINSTCPKARHLKFAAAYNLGRAYYEGCGTEISEKEAERLWLIAADHGNPKASVKAQSALGMLYSARHPKDLKKAFFWHSEACGNGSLESQGILGLMYLYGHGIHQNLKAALECLNQASDRGNVYAKGHLVEYYYRRKFFTKAAEFAKRTTENDDVENIAKATDCIPFYIARGLAMTSFYLARCLQLGLGTQQDLEAAKKYYSKVSLWEPELSGF
;
A
#
# COMPACT_ATOMS: atom_id res chain seq x y z
N ARG A 1 -35.54 -35.42 0.37
CA ARG A 1 -34.70 -34.22 0.14
C ARG A 1 -34.29 -33.70 1.50
N GLN A 2 -33.01 -33.86 1.86
CA GLN A 2 -32.45 -33.41 3.14
C GLN A 2 -32.46 -31.88 3.20
N ASN A 3 -32.99 -31.35 4.30
CA ASN A 3 -32.80 -29.95 4.70
C ASN A 3 -31.35 -29.80 5.17
N LEU A 4 -30.51 -29.21 4.32
CA LEU A 4 -29.23 -28.65 4.74
C LEU A 4 -29.52 -27.40 5.57
N LYS A 5 -29.38 -27.50 6.89
CA LYS A 5 -29.31 -26.34 7.78
C LYS A 5 -27.96 -25.65 7.50
N GLU A 6 -28.00 -24.46 6.91
CA GLU A 6 -26.85 -23.55 6.94
C GLU A 6 -26.64 -23.11 8.40
N TYR A 7 -25.62 -23.68 9.03
CA TYR A 7 -25.14 -23.19 10.33
C TYR A 7 -24.29 -21.95 10.07
N THR A 8 -24.88 -20.76 10.19
CA THR A 8 -24.11 -19.52 10.28
C THR A 8 -23.45 -19.46 11.65
N TYR A 9 -22.17 -19.84 11.73
CA TYR A 9 -21.36 -19.66 12.92
C TYR A 9 -20.96 -18.19 13.07
N SER A 10 -21.06 -17.63 14.28
CA SER A 10 -20.56 -16.27 14.54
C SER A 10 -19.02 -16.24 14.52
N HIS A 11 -18.43 -15.10 14.18
CA HIS A 11 -16.98 -14.89 14.22
C HIS A 11 -16.37 -15.31 15.56
N ALA A 12 -16.96 -14.84 16.65
CA ALA A 12 -16.53 -15.18 18.01
C ALA A 12 -16.58 -16.70 18.30
N PHE A 13 -17.57 -17.42 17.75
CA PHE A 13 -17.64 -18.87 17.90
C PHE A 13 -16.53 -19.58 17.11
N LEU A 14 -16.26 -19.14 15.88
CA LEU A 14 -15.19 -19.69 15.06
C LEU A 14 -13.82 -19.43 15.69
N LEU A 15 -13.61 -18.23 16.24
CA LEU A 15 -12.39 -17.82 16.92
C LEU A 15 -12.13 -18.70 18.16
N ALA A 16 -13.11 -18.81 19.07
CA ALA A 16 -12.98 -19.65 20.26
C ALA A 16 -12.72 -21.13 19.91
N ARG A 17 -13.33 -21.64 18.84
CA ARG A 17 -13.09 -23.01 18.38
C ARG A 17 -11.68 -23.18 17.81
N ALA A 18 -11.17 -22.19 17.06
CA ALA A 18 -9.81 -22.20 16.54
C ALA A 18 -8.79 -22.19 17.68
N GLU A 19 -8.99 -21.33 18.68
CA GLU A 19 -8.14 -21.28 19.89
C GLU A 19 -8.12 -22.63 20.62
N GLU A 20 -9.29 -23.24 20.86
CA GLU A 20 -9.37 -24.53 21.56
C GLU A 20 -8.61 -25.64 20.81
N GLN A 21 -8.69 -25.63 19.47
CA GLN A 21 -7.96 -26.58 18.63
C GLN A 21 -6.45 -26.35 18.68
N LEU A 22 -6.01 -25.09 18.59
CA LEU A 22 -4.60 -24.74 18.68
C LEU A 22 -4.02 -25.08 20.05
N GLU A 23 -4.75 -24.85 21.14
CA GLU A 23 -4.31 -25.26 22.49
C GLU A 23 -4.14 -26.76 22.64
N LYS A 24 -5.03 -27.56 22.05
CA LYS A 24 -4.87 -29.03 22.03
C LYS A 24 -3.61 -29.44 21.28
N GLN A 25 -3.32 -28.79 20.15
CA GLN A 25 -2.12 -29.08 19.36
C GLN A 25 -0.83 -28.64 20.07
N ILE A 26 -0.84 -27.47 20.74
CA ILE A 26 0.28 -27.01 21.57
C ILE A 26 0.56 -28.03 22.69
N LYS A 27 -0.48 -28.51 23.38
CA LYS A 27 -0.35 -29.56 24.42
C LYS A 27 0.17 -30.90 23.85
N ALA A 28 -0.13 -31.17 22.58
CA ALA A 28 0.39 -32.33 21.85
C ALA A 28 1.83 -32.13 21.33
N GLY A 29 2.44 -30.96 21.53
CA GLY A 29 3.81 -30.66 21.13
C GLY A 29 3.98 -30.25 19.67
N ASP A 30 2.92 -29.79 18.99
CA ASP A 30 3.03 -29.26 17.63
C ASP A 30 3.73 -27.88 17.66
N PRO A 31 4.96 -27.77 17.10
CA PRO A 31 5.72 -26.53 17.12
C PRO A 31 5.07 -25.42 16.27
N LEU A 32 4.24 -25.76 15.28
CA LEU A 32 3.57 -24.77 14.43
C LEU A 32 2.34 -24.16 15.11
N ALA A 33 1.69 -24.91 16.00
CA ALA A 33 0.45 -24.47 16.65
C ALA A 33 0.66 -23.22 17.52
N SER A 34 1.81 -23.08 18.17
CA SER A 34 2.16 -21.87 18.94
C SER A 34 2.28 -20.64 18.03
N PHE A 35 2.96 -20.77 16.89
CA PHE A 35 3.05 -19.68 15.90
C PHE A 35 1.65 -19.33 15.35
N LEU A 36 0.85 -20.32 14.97
CA LEU A 36 -0.50 -20.08 14.43
C LEU A 36 -1.43 -19.41 15.45
N LYS A 37 -1.29 -19.71 16.75
CA LYS A 37 -2.02 -19.01 17.82
C LYS A 37 -1.61 -17.55 17.92
N GLY A 38 -0.30 -17.26 17.87
CA GLY A 38 0.20 -15.88 17.80
C GLY A 38 -0.31 -15.15 16.56
N GLN A 39 -0.32 -15.81 15.40
CA GLN A 39 -0.82 -15.23 14.15
C GLN A 39 -2.32 -14.92 14.24
N LEU A 40 -3.12 -15.81 14.85
CA LEU A 40 -4.54 -15.57 15.07
C LEU A 40 -4.76 -14.28 15.88
N TYR A 41 -4.03 -14.10 16.99
CA TYR A 41 -4.09 -12.89 17.80
C TYR A 41 -3.65 -11.65 17.04
N PHE A 42 -2.61 -11.76 16.22
CA PHE A 42 -2.13 -10.67 15.39
C PHE A 42 -3.21 -10.19 14.40
N GLU A 43 -3.90 -11.11 13.72
CA GLU A 43 -4.95 -10.76 12.75
C GLU A 43 -6.21 -10.18 13.41
N GLU A 44 -6.53 -10.58 14.66
CA GLU A 44 -7.62 -10.00 15.45
C GLU A 44 -7.23 -8.64 16.11
N GLY A 45 -5.97 -8.22 15.97
CA GLY A 45 -5.45 -6.99 16.57
C GLY A 45 -5.15 -7.09 18.07
N TRP A 46 -5.10 -8.32 18.61
CA TRP A 46 -4.74 -8.63 19.99
C TRP A 46 -3.23 -8.71 20.12
N TYR A 47 -2.57 -7.56 19.95
CA TYR A 47 -1.12 -7.50 19.78
C TYR A 47 -0.34 -7.88 21.04
N ASP A 48 -0.86 -7.61 22.23
CA ASP A 48 -0.19 -7.97 23.49
C ASP A 48 -0.11 -9.51 23.63
N GLU A 49 -1.22 -10.21 23.34
CA GLU A 49 -1.30 -11.66 23.34
C GLU A 49 -0.46 -12.27 22.21
N ALA A 50 -0.49 -11.69 21.02
CA ALA A 50 0.33 -12.11 19.89
C ALA A 50 1.83 -12.04 20.23
N LEU A 51 2.26 -10.93 20.85
CA LEU A 51 3.65 -10.71 21.24
C LEU A 51 4.12 -11.80 22.20
N LEU A 52 3.33 -12.09 23.24
CA LEU A 52 3.63 -13.14 24.21
C LEU A 52 3.79 -14.51 23.54
N GLN A 53 2.94 -14.84 22.57
CA GLN A 53 3.05 -16.11 21.82
C GLN A 53 4.33 -16.16 20.98
N PHE A 54 4.66 -15.07 20.29
CA PHE A 54 5.84 -15.05 19.43
C PHE A 54 7.15 -15.05 20.22
N GLU A 55 7.22 -14.38 21.37
CA GLU A 55 8.42 -14.36 22.23
C GLU A 55 8.73 -15.73 22.86
N GLN A 56 7.72 -16.59 23.02
CA GLN A 56 7.88 -17.95 23.52
C GLN A 56 8.37 -18.93 22.45
N ASN A 57 8.47 -18.48 21.19
CA ASN A 57 8.79 -19.33 20.06
C ASN A 57 10.06 -18.84 19.33
N THR A 58 10.86 -19.78 18.85
CA THR A 58 12.18 -19.52 18.25
C THR A 58 12.22 -19.77 16.75
N ASP A 59 11.07 -20.05 16.13
CA ASP A 59 10.99 -20.24 14.69
C ASP A 59 11.08 -18.90 13.92
N PHE A 60 11.52 -18.97 12.66
CA PHE A 60 11.75 -17.77 11.85
C PHE A 60 10.48 -16.98 11.53
N GLN A 61 9.30 -17.59 11.55
CA GLN A 61 8.04 -16.90 11.34
C GLN A 61 7.70 -16.04 12.57
N SER A 62 7.90 -16.57 13.78
CA SER A 62 7.84 -15.77 15.01
C SER A 62 8.88 -14.65 15.01
N ILE A 63 10.14 -14.93 14.65
CA ILE A 63 11.19 -13.89 14.54
C ILE A 63 10.77 -12.79 13.56
N TYR A 64 10.19 -13.16 12.41
CA TYR A 64 9.70 -12.19 11.44
C TYR A 64 8.58 -11.31 12.03
N GLN A 65 7.61 -11.92 12.72
CA GLN A 65 6.52 -11.19 13.35
C GLN A 65 6.99 -10.29 14.49
N LEU A 66 7.91 -10.76 15.34
CA LEU A 66 8.57 -9.91 16.33
C LEU A 66 9.26 -8.73 15.66
N GLY A 67 9.96 -8.96 14.54
CA GLY A 67 10.56 -7.92 13.73
C GLY A 67 9.57 -6.82 13.32
N VAL A 68 8.39 -7.21 12.81
CA VAL A 68 7.32 -6.27 12.45
C VAL A 68 6.76 -5.55 13.68
N MET A 69 6.44 -6.29 14.74
CA MET A 69 5.80 -5.76 15.94
C MET A 69 6.69 -4.75 16.67
N TYR A 70 7.99 -5.04 16.83
CA TYR A 70 8.92 -4.09 17.43
C TYR A 70 9.16 -2.88 16.52
N TYR A 71 9.18 -3.05 15.19
CA TYR A 71 9.34 -1.93 14.27
C TYR A 71 8.15 -0.95 14.33
N ASP A 72 6.93 -1.47 14.26
CA ASP A 72 5.69 -0.68 14.20
C ASP A 72 5.11 -0.34 15.60
N GLY A 73 5.66 -0.91 16.68
CA GLY A 73 5.17 -0.72 18.05
C GLY A 73 3.83 -1.40 18.33
N LEU A 74 3.62 -2.60 17.78
CA LEU A 74 2.39 -3.37 17.94
C LEU A 74 2.48 -4.22 19.23
N GLY A 75 1.65 -3.92 20.22
CA GLY A 75 1.65 -4.62 21.52
C GLY A 75 2.85 -4.29 22.42
N THR A 76 3.66 -3.29 22.04
CA THR A 76 4.86 -2.86 22.76
C THR A 76 5.27 -1.46 22.31
N PRO A 77 6.00 -0.66 23.11
CA PRO A 77 6.63 0.56 22.61
C PRO A 77 7.51 0.27 21.39
N ALA A 78 7.44 1.11 20.36
CA ALA A 78 8.22 0.93 19.14
C ALA A 78 9.73 0.93 19.44
N ASP A 79 10.41 -0.11 18.96
CA ASP A 79 11.86 -0.26 18.93
C ASP A 79 12.30 -0.68 17.51
N PRO A 80 12.40 0.29 16.57
CA PRO A 80 12.81 0.00 15.20
C PRO A 80 14.19 -0.64 15.09
N LYS A 81 15.11 -0.37 16.03
CA LYS A 81 16.44 -0.99 16.03
C LYS A 81 16.34 -2.49 16.30
N LYS A 82 15.53 -2.88 17.29
CA LYS A 82 15.26 -4.29 17.59
C LYS A 82 14.52 -4.97 16.44
N GLY A 83 13.53 -4.29 15.84
CA GLY A 83 12.83 -4.77 14.65
C GLY A 83 13.78 -5.05 13.47
N VAL A 84 14.68 -4.12 13.17
CA VAL A 84 15.74 -4.27 12.17
C VAL A 84 16.65 -5.46 12.48
N GLY A 85 17.07 -5.63 13.74
CA GLY A 85 17.89 -6.77 14.17
C GLY A 85 17.28 -8.13 13.82
N TYR A 86 15.97 -8.30 14.03
CA TYR A 86 15.26 -9.53 13.63
C TYR A 86 15.22 -9.73 12.11
N MET A 87 15.07 -8.66 11.32
CA MET A 87 15.12 -8.75 9.85
C MET A 87 16.51 -9.16 9.37
N GLU A 88 17.56 -8.61 9.98
CA GLU A 88 18.95 -8.97 9.69
C GLU A 88 19.25 -10.43 10.05
N GLU A 89 18.72 -10.93 11.17
CA GLU A 89 18.82 -12.33 11.57
C GLU A 89 18.24 -13.26 10.49
N ILE A 90 17.05 -12.97 9.98
CA ILE A 90 16.40 -13.77 8.91
C ILE A 90 17.23 -13.74 7.63
N ILE A 91 17.70 -12.56 7.21
CA ILE A 91 18.45 -12.39 5.95
C ILE A 91 19.78 -13.14 6.00
N ASN A 92 20.48 -13.07 7.14
CA ASN A 92 21.79 -13.67 7.33
C ASN A 92 21.72 -15.17 7.69
N SER A 93 20.55 -15.68 8.06
CA SER A 93 20.36 -17.10 8.38
C SER A 93 20.66 -18.03 7.20
N THR A 94 21.42 -19.10 7.46
CA THR A 94 21.63 -20.20 6.51
C THR A 94 20.59 -21.31 6.65
N CYS A 95 19.68 -21.20 7.64
CA CYS A 95 18.65 -22.21 7.88
C CYS A 95 17.64 -22.24 6.73
N PRO A 96 17.34 -23.43 6.15
CA PRO A 96 16.35 -23.56 5.08
C PRO A 96 14.96 -23.02 5.45
N LYS A 97 14.59 -23.06 6.73
CA LYS A 97 13.31 -22.54 7.23
C LYS A 97 13.17 -21.03 7.05
N ALA A 98 14.28 -20.28 7.07
CA ALA A 98 14.26 -18.82 6.86
C ALA A 98 14.10 -18.42 5.39
N ARG A 99 14.37 -19.32 4.43
CA ARG A 99 14.50 -18.99 3.00
C ARG A 99 13.28 -18.26 2.44
N HIS A 100 12.07 -18.69 2.80
CA HIS A 100 10.84 -18.10 2.29
C HIS A 100 10.54 -16.70 2.89
N LEU A 101 11.13 -16.38 4.05
CA LEU A 101 10.95 -15.10 4.74
C LEU A 101 11.98 -14.05 4.30
N LYS A 102 13.11 -14.47 3.74
CA LYS A 102 14.18 -13.56 3.31
C LYS A 102 13.71 -12.43 2.41
N PHE A 103 12.75 -12.69 1.52
CA PHE A 103 12.21 -11.67 0.61
C PHE A 103 11.37 -10.61 1.35
N ALA A 104 10.53 -11.04 2.29
CA ALA A 104 9.73 -10.13 3.11
C ALA A 104 10.61 -9.35 4.09
N ALA A 105 11.59 -10.03 4.72
CA ALA A 105 12.57 -9.39 5.59
C ALA A 105 13.44 -8.39 4.82
N ALA A 106 13.90 -8.73 3.61
CA ALA A 106 14.65 -7.81 2.75
C ALA A 106 13.80 -6.60 2.34
N TYR A 107 12.52 -6.78 2.03
CA TYR A 107 11.63 -5.66 1.76
C TYR A 107 11.53 -4.69 2.95
N ASN A 108 11.26 -5.23 4.16
CA ASN A 108 11.13 -4.42 5.37
C ASN A 108 12.45 -3.76 5.78
N LEU A 109 13.57 -4.48 5.69
CA LEU A 109 14.89 -3.91 5.97
C LEU A 109 15.26 -2.84 4.95
N GLY A 110 14.92 -3.03 3.67
CA GLY A 110 15.12 -2.00 2.65
C GLY A 110 14.33 -0.73 2.95
N ARG A 111 13.09 -0.87 3.43
CA ARG A 111 12.27 0.25 3.91
C ARG A 111 12.93 0.97 5.10
N ALA A 112 13.44 0.21 6.07
CA ALA A 112 14.15 0.77 7.23
C ALA A 112 15.35 1.63 6.80
N TYR A 113 16.19 1.14 5.87
CA TYR A 113 17.31 1.90 5.31
C TYR A 113 16.88 3.12 4.50
N TYR A 114 15.77 3.06 3.77
CA TYR A 114 15.25 4.19 3.02
C TYR A 114 14.73 5.31 3.95
N GLU A 115 14.04 4.94 5.03
CA GLU A 115 13.42 5.86 5.98
C GLU A 115 14.37 6.32 7.10
N GLY A 116 15.46 5.59 7.36
CA GLY A 116 16.33 5.81 8.52
C GLY A 116 15.72 5.33 9.85
N CYS A 117 14.74 4.44 9.79
CA CYS A 117 14.04 3.91 10.95
C CYS A 117 14.80 2.71 11.52
N GLY A 118 15.45 2.87 12.68
CA GLY A 118 16.24 1.80 13.30
C GLY A 118 17.61 1.56 12.66
N THR A 119 17.98 2.36 11.66
CA THR A 119 19.25 2.31 10.93
C THR A 119 19.61 3.71 10.40
N GLU A 120 20.82 3.89 9.89
CA GLU A 120 21.16 5.11 9.15
C GLU A 120 20.54 5.09 7.75
N ILE A 121 20.15 6.26 7.24
CA ILE A 121 19.59 6.38 5.89
C ILE A 121 20.62 5.92 4.86
N SER A 122 20.23 4.97 4.01
CA SER A 122 21.05 4.46 2.91
C SER A 122 20.18 4.00 1.75
N GLU A 123 20.02 4.87 0.74
CA GLU A 123 19.33 4.50 -0.51
C GLU A 123 20.00 3.31 -1.21
N LYS A 124 21.33 3.17 -1.08
CA LYS A 124 22.10 2.07 -1.66
C LYS A 124 21.73 0.72 -1.04
N GLU A 125 21.62 0.66 0.29
CA GLU A 125 21.21 -0.58 0.96
C GLU A 125 19.73 -0.87 0.73
N ALA A 126 18.88 0.17 0.70
CA ALA A 126 17.47 0.03 0.31
C ALA A 126 17.33 -0.58 -1.10
N GLU A 127 18.04 -0.04 -2.09
CA GLU A 127 18.07 -0.56 -3.46
C GLU A 127 18.52 -2.02 -3.48
N ARG A 128 19.65 -2.34 -2.83
CA ARG A 128 20.19 -3.72 -2.79
C ARG A 128 19.19 -4.71 -2.21
N LEU A 129 18.54 -4.35 -1.10
CA LEU A 129 17.58 -5.21 -0.41
C LEU A 129 16.27 -5.35 -1.18
N TRP A 130 15.77 -4.28 -1.80
CA TRP A 130 14.58 -4.38 -2.65
C TRP A 130 14.83 -5.15 -3.93
N LEU A 131 16.03 -5.10 -4.51
CA LEU A 131 16.40 -5.98 -5.63
C LEU A 131 16.35 -7.46 -5.23
N ILE A 132 16.79 -7.81 -4.01
CA ILE A 132 16.66 -9.17 -3.47
C ILE A 132 15.17 -9.53 -3.31
N ALA A 133 14.38 -8.63 -2.72
CA ALA A 133 12.96 -8.87 -2.47
C ALA A 133 12.12 -8.99 -3.74
N ALA A 134 12.53 -8.35 -4.85
CA ALA A 134 11.83 -8.35 -6.13
C ALA A 134 12.05 -9.62 -6.98
N ASP A 135 13.01 -10.49 -6.64
CA ASP A 135 13.44 -11.68 -7.41
C ASP A 135 12.46 -12.87 -7.27
N HIS A 136 11.23 -12.70 -7.77
CA HIS A 136 10.14 -13.69 -7.86
C HIS A 136 9.88 -14.55 -6.60
N GLY A 137 10.22 -14.05 -5.40
CA GLY A 137 10.04 -14.72 -4.11
C GLY A 137 8.59 -14.70 -3.62
N ASN A 138 8.35 -14.30 -2.36
CA ASN A 138 6.98 -14.09 -1.87
C ASN A 138 6.26 -13.07 -2.78
N PRO A 139 5.14 -13.41 -3.45
CA PRO A 139 4.54 -12.55 -4.46
C PRO A 139 4.13 -11.17 -3.94
N LYS A 140 3.60 -11.10 -2.71
CA LYS A 140 3.17 -9.83 -2.10
C LYS A 140 4.37 -8.93 -1.81
N ALA A 141 5.43 -9.48 -1.21
CA ALA A 141 6.66 -8.72 -0.95
C ALA A 141 7.36 -8.31 -2.26
N SER A 142 7.35 -9.18 -3.27
CA SER A 142 7.93 -8.92 -4.59
C SER A 142 7.25 -7.74 -5.27
N VAL A 143 5.92 -7.70 -5.29
CA VAL A 143 5.14 -6.59 -5.86
C VAL A 143 5.44 -5.27 -5.15
N LYS A 144 5.53 -5.28 -3.82
CA LYS A 144 5.85 -4.09 -3.01
C LYS A 144 7.28 -3.61 -3.27
N ALA A 145 8.26 -4.52 -3.34
CA ALA A 145 9.64 -4.19 -3.67
C ALA A 145 9.80 -3.64 -5.09
N GLN A 146 9.12 -4.23 -6.08
CA GLN A 146 9.09 -3.71 -7.46
C GLN A 146 8.50 -2.29 -7.52
N SER A 147 7.39 -2.05 -6.81
CA SER A 147 6.79 -0.71 -6.71
C SER A 147 7.74 0.29 -6.03
N ALA A 148 8.41 -0.10 -4.94
CA ALA A 148 9.40 0.71 -4.23
C ALA A 148 10.63 1.04 -5.09
N LEU A 149 11.13 0.08 -5.88
CA LEU A 149 12.19 0.33 -6.86
C LEU A 149 11.75 1.33 -7.93
N GLY A 150 10.53 1.18 -8.47
CA GLY A 150 9.97 2.13 -9.43
C GLY A 150 9.93 3.56 -8.89
N MET A 151 9.50 3.71 -7.64
CA MET A 151 9.49 4.97 -6.90
C MET A 151 10.89 5.53 -6.67
N LEU A 152 11.82 4.70 -6.18
CA LEU A 152 13.22 5.07 -5.95
C LEU A 152 13.85 5.64 -7.22
N TYR A 153 13.72 4.95 -8.35
CA TYR A 153 14.27 5.39 -9.63
C TYR A 153 13.58 6.65 -10.20
N SER A 154 12.31 6.90 -9.81
CA SER A 154 11.55 8.11 -10.17
C SER A 154 11.95 9.34 -9.36
N ALA A 155 12.41 9.15 -8.12
CA ALA A 155 12.72 10.22 -7.18
C ALA A 155 14.22 10.56 -7.08
N ARG A 156 15.11 9.56 -7.24
CA ARG A 156 16.57 9.73 -7.07
C ARG A 156 17.17 10.81 -7.97
N HIS A 157 18.34 11.35 -7.59
CA HIS A 157 19.09 12.29 -8.41
C HIS A 157 20.47 11.73 -8.82
N PRO A 158 20.76 11.60 -10.13
CA PRO A 158 19.88 11.84 -11.28
C PRO A 158 18.81 10.75 -11.41
N LYS A 159 17.61 11.15 -11.86
CA LYS A 159 16.49 10.23 -12.09
C LYS A 159 16.83 9.22 -13.18
N ASP A 160 16.36 7.98 -13.01
CA ASP A 160 16.46 6.94 -14.03
C ASP A 160 15.07 6.46 -14.40
N LEU A 161 14.40 7.27 -15.21
CA LEU A 161 13.01 7.05 -15.57
C LEU A 161 12.82 5.76 -16.38
N LYS A 162 13.85 5.28 -17.08
CA LYS A 162 13.79 3.99 -17.80
C LYS A 162 13.74 2.82 -16.82
N LYS A 163 14.58 2.82 -15.78
CA LYS A 163 14.48 1.82 -14.70
C LYS A 163 13.17 1.95 -13.93
N ALA A 164 12.71 3.18 -13.67
CA ALA A 164 11.41 3.39 -13.04
C ALA A 164 10.28 2.74 -13.86
N PHE A 165 10.28 2.96 -15.17
CA PHE A 165 9.29 2.38 -16.08
C PHE A 165 9.32 0.85 -16.04
N PHE A 166 10.54 0.27 -16.09
CA PHE A 166 10.73 -1.16 -15.99
C PHE A 166 10.12 -1.73 -14.69
N TRP A 167 10.49 -1.18 -13.54
CA TRP A 167 10.03 -1.71 -12.25
C TRP A 167 8.53 -1.49 -12.00
N HIS A 168 7.98 -0.36 -12.43
CA HIS A 168 6.52 -0.18 -12.40
C HIS A 168 5.80 -1.14 -13.35
N SER A 169 6.39 -1.48 -14.50
CA SER A 169 5.84 -2.47 -15.43
C SER A 169 5.80 -3.87 -14.81
N GLU A 170 6.89 -4.29 -14.17
CA GLU A 170 6.94 -5.56 -13.43
C GLU A 170 5.91 -5.61 -12.30
N ALA A 171 5.86 -4.56 -11.46
CA ALA A 171 4.90 -4.46 -10.37
C ALA A 171 3.45 -4.50 -10.89
N CYS A 172 3.15 -3.78 -11.98
CA CYS A 172 1.82 -3.77 -12.60
C CYS A 172 1.45 -5.15 -13.14
N GLY A 173 2.37 -5.84 -13.82
CA GLY A 173 2.18 -7.21 -14.31
C GLY A 173 1.88 -8.20 -13.19
N ASN A 174 2.43 -7.95 -11.99
CA ASN A 174 2.17 -8.74 -10.78
C ASN A 174 1.02 -8.19 -9.91
N GLY A 175 0.22 -7.25 -10.43
CA GLY A 175 -1.05 -6.82 -9.83
C GLY A 175 -1.02 -5.50 -9.05
N SER A 176 0.12 -4.80 -8.96
CA SER A 176 0.23 -3.49 -8.30
C SER A 176 -0.71 -2.46 -8.92
N LEU A 177 -1.74 -2.07 -8.17
CA LEU A 177 -2.69 -1.04 -8.58
C LEU A 177 -2.04 0.35 -8.63
N GLU A 178 -1.13 0.62 -7.69
CA GLU A 178 -0.39 1.89 -7.64
C GLU A 178 0.52 2.04 -8.85
N SER A 179 1.33 1.01 -9.17
CA SER A 179 2.21 1.05 -10.34
C SER A 179 1.43 1.13 -11.65
N GLN A 180 0.24 0.54 -11.75
CA GLN A 180 -0.62 0.71 -12.93
C GLN A 180 -1.02 2.18 -13.15
N GLY A 181 -1.37 2.90 -12.08
CA GLY A 181 -1.67 4.33 -12.13
C GLY A 181 -0.43 5.14 -12.55
N ILE A 182 0.73 4.83 -11.99
CA ILE A 182 2.00 5.49 -12.32
C ILE A 182 2.38 5.27 -13.79
N LEU A 183 2.27 4.04 -14.31
CA LEU A 183 2.52 3.76 -15.74
C LEU A 183 1.62 4.59 -16.66
N GLY A 184 0.36 4.79 -16.27
CA GLY A 184 -0.55 5.69 -16.98
C GLY A 184 0.03 7.10 -17.13
N LEU A 185 0.65 7.63 -16.08
CA LEU A 185 1.33 8.94 -16.11
C LEU A 185 2.63 8.90 -16.90
N MET A 186 3.39 7.82 -16.80
CA MET A 186 4.63 7.65 -17.56
C MET A 186 4.36 7.65 -19.06
N TYR A 187 3.29 6.98 -19.52
CA TYR A 187 2.84 7.07 -20.90
C TYR A 187 2.25 8.43 -21.26
N LEU A 188 1.55 9.10 -20.34
CA LEU A 188 0.93 10.40 -20.61
C LEU A 188 2.00 11.48 -20.86
N TYR A 189 3.04 11.50 -20.03
CA TYR A 189 4.08 12.54 -20.05
C TYR A 189 5.37 12.12 -20.75
N GLY A 190 5.54 10.83 -21.06
CA GLY A 190 6.74 10.30 -21.71
C GLY A 190 7.92 10.17 -20.75
N HIS A 191 7.65 9.81 -19.49
CA HIS A 191 8.69 9.59 -18.49
C HIS A 191 9.25 8.18 -18.66
N GLY A 192 10.52 8.07 -19.06
CA GLY A 192 11.20 6.77 -19.20
C GLY A 192 10.77 5.94 -20.40
N ILE A 193 9.74 6.36 -21.11
CA ILE A 193 9.14 5.73 -22.29
C ILE A 193 8.62 6.81 -23.25
N HIS A 194 8.34 6.47 -24.50
CA HIS A 194 7.67 7.38 -25.42
C HIS A 194 6.24 7.68 -24.96
N GLN A 195 5.78 8.93 -25.20
CA GLN A 195 4.40 9.30 -24.97
C GLN A 195 3.45 8.42 -25.79
N ASN A 196 2.40 7.93 -25.13
CA ASN A 196 1.35 7.15 -25.77
C ASN A 196 0.03 7.43 -25.08
N LEU A 197 -0.76 8.35 -25.64
CA LEU A 197 -2.03 8.77 -25.05
C LEU A 197 -3.04 7.62 -24.92
N LYS A 198 -3.05 6.68 -25.87
CA LYS A 198 -3.97 5.54 -25.83
C LYS A 198 -3.64 4.63 -24.64
N ALA A 199 -2.38 4.22 -24.53
CA ALA A 199 -1.90 3.39 -23.42
C ALA A 199 -2.07 4.11 -22.07
N ALA A 200 -1.78 5.42 -22.02
CA ALA A 200 -1.97 6.24 -20.83
C ALA A 200 -3.43 6.18 -20.33
N LEU A 201 -4.39 6.45 -21.21
CA LEU A 201 -5.81 6.44 -20.85
C LEU A 201 -6.30 5.02 -20.51
N GLU A 202 -5.81 3.98 -21.19
CA GLU A 202 -6.13 2.59 -20.84
C GLU A 202 -5.66 2.24 -19.43
N CYS A 203 -4.40 2.51 -19.09
CA CYS A 203 -3.85 2.27 -17.76
C CYS A 203 -4.59 3.08 -16.68
N LEU A 204 -4.81 4.38 -16.90
CA LEU A 204 -5.47 5.25 -15.93
C LEU A 204 -6.94 4.85 -15.69
N ASN A 205 -7.70 4.52 -16.74
CA ASN A 205 -9.09 4.08 -16.56
C ASN A 205 -9.15 2.74 -15.81
N GLN A 206 -8.33 1.75 -16.18
CA GLN A 206 -8.31 0.46 -15.48
C GLN A 206 -7.90 0.60 -14.00
N ALA A 207 -6.90 1.43 -13.70
CA ALA A 207 -6.51 1.69 -12.31
C ALA A 207 -7.63 2.42 -11.55
N SER A 208 -8.27 3.42 -12.17
CA SER A 208 -9.42 4.13 -11.60
C SER A 208 -10.58 3.19 -11.27
N ASP A 209 -10.94 2.28 -12.18
CA ASP A 209 -12.02 1.31 -12.01
C ASP A 209 -11.76 0.33 -10.85
N ARG A 210 -10.47 0.03 -10.59
CA ARG A 210 -10.01 -0.75 -9.44
C ARG A 210 -9.87 0.07 -8.14
N GLY A 211 -10.21 1.36 -8.16
CA GLY A 211 -10.23 2.21 -6.98
C GLY A 211 -9.02 3.14 -6.80
N ASN A 212 -8.07 3.18 -7.73
CA ASN A 212 -6.90 4.06 -7.63
C ASN A 212 -7.32 5.55 -7.73
N VAL A 213 -7.30 6.26 -6.61
CA VAL A 213 -7.73 7.67 -6.54
C VAL A 213 -6.75 8.63 -7.19
N TYR A 214 -5.46 8.29 -7.19
CA TYR A 214 -4.45 9.09 -7.89
C TYR A 214 -4.70 9.09 -9.41
N ALA A 215 -5.01 7.93 -9.99
CA ALA A 215 -5.41 7.80 -11.38
C ALA A 215 -6.71 8.57 -11.69
N LYS A 216 -7.71 8.53 -10.77
CA LYS A 216 -8.94 9.33 -10.90
C LYS A 216 -8.64 10.83 -10.97
N GLY A 217 -7.77 11.34 -10.10
CA GLY A 217 -7.33 12.73 -10.11
C GLY A 217 -6.77 13.18 -11.47
N HIS A 218 -5.87 12.38 -12.04
CA HIS A 218 -5.28 12.64 -13.36
C HIS A 218 -6.28 12.51 -14.51
N LEU A 219 -7.25 11.60 -14.44
CA LEU A 219 -8.34 11.53 -15.42
C LEU A 219 -9.25 12.75 -15.36
N VAL A 220 -9.59 13.24 -14.16
CA VAL A 220 -10.36 14.48 -13.97
C VAL A 220 -9.60 15.67 -14.57
N GLU A 221 -8.31 15.80 -14.27
CA GLU A 221 -7.43 16.81 -14.88
C GLU A 221 -7.47 16.73 -16.40
N TYR A 222 -7.29 15.53 -16.95
CA TYR A 222 -7.32 15.31 -18.40
C TYR A 222 -8.65 15.76 -19.01
N TYR A 223 -9.79 15.35 -18.44
CA TYR A 223 -11.11 15.76 -18.93
C TYR A 223 -11.32 17.26 -18.84
N TYR A 224 -10.88 17.90 -17.75
CA TYR A 224 -10.96 19.34 -17.56
C TYR A 224 -10.14 20.09 -18.62
N ARG A 225 -8.86 19.70 -18.82
CA ARG A 225 -7.97 20.32 -19.82
C ARG A 225 -8.47 20.13 -21.26
N ARG A 226 -9.15 19.02 -21.54
CA ARG A 226 -9.81 18.74 -22.83
C ARG A 226 -11.17 19.40 -22.97
N LYS A 227 -11.59 20.23 -21.99
CA LYS A 227 -12.88 20.94 -21.95
C LYS A 227 -14.11 20.02 -21.89
N PHE A 228 -13.93 18.77 -21.47
CA PHE A 228 -15.03 17.85 -21.17
C PHE A 228 -15.58 18.13 -19.77
N PHE A 229 -16.04 19.36 -19.54
CA PHE A 229 -16.31 19.88 -18.20
C PHE A 229 -17.41 19.11 -17.46
N THR A 230 -18.48 18.69 -18.13
CA THR A 230 -19.54 17.89 -17.51
C THR A 230 -18.97 16.56 -16.99
N LYS A 231 -18.20 15.87 -17.83
CA LYS A 231 -17.54 14.61 -17.45
C LYS A 231 -16.56 14.82 -16.30
N ALA A 232 -15.75 15.89 -16.35
CA ALA A 232 -14.81 16.22 -15.29
C ALA A 232 -15.51 16.49 -13.96
N ALA A 233 -16.57 17.32 -13.95
CA ALA A 233 -17.32 17.68 -12.75
C ALA A 233 -18.05 16.47 -12.13
N GLU A 234 -18.77 15.69 -12.94
CA GLU A 234 -19.50 14.50 -12.46
C GLU A 234 -18.55 13.42 -11.93
N PHE A 235 -17.40 13.24 -12.58
CA PHE A 235 -16.43 12.23 -12.16
C PHE A 235 -15.68 12.66 -10.90
N ALA A 236 -15.32 13.94 -10.79
CA ALA A 236 -14.73 14.51 -9.59
C ALA A 236 -15.71 14.40 -8.40
N LYS A 237 -16.97 14.80 -8.58
CA LYS A 237 -18.00 14.73 -7.54
C LYS A 237 -18.15 13.31 -6.97
N ARG A 238 -18.31 12.30 -7.84
CA ARG A 238 -18.39 10.89 -7.43
C ARG A 238 -17.13 10.41 -6.69
N THR A 239 -15.96 10.90 -7.06
CA THR A 239 -14.71 10.52 -6.38
C THR A 239 -14.64 11.11 -4.97
N THR A 240 -15.12 12.35 -4.79
CA THR A 240 -15.10 13.05 -3.49
C THR A 240 -16.19 12.61 -2.51
N GLU A 241 -17.09 11.69 -2.91
CA GLU A 241 -18.11 11.11 -2.02
C GLU A 241 -17.51 10.17 -0.96
N ASN A 242 -16.35 9.58 -1.25
CA ASN A 242 -15.55 8.83 -0.29
C ASN A 242 -14.13 9.43 -0.26
N ASP A 243 -13.85 10.21 0.79
CA ASP A 243 -12.58 10.90 1.00
C ASP A 243 -11.79 10.39 2.22
N ASP A 244 -12.16 9.21 2.75
CA ASP A 244 -11.44 8.54 3.83
C ASP A 244 -10.17 7.87 3.31
N VAL A 245 -9.05 8.59 3.44
CA VAL A 245 -7.73 8.17 2.96
C VAL A 245 -7.32 6.80 3.52
N GLU A 246 -7.58 6.55 4.80
CA GLU A 246 -7.13 5.33 5.48
C GLU A 246 -7.95 4.12 5.03
N ASN A 247 -9.27 4.27 4.94
CA ASN A 247 -10.13 3.22 4.44
C ASN A 247 -9.85 2.89 2.96
N ILE A 248 -9.56 3.91 2.15
CA ILE A 248 -9.16 3.71 0.75
C ILE A 248 -7.80 2.99 0.69
N ALA A 249 -6.83 3.38 1.52
CA ALA A 249 -5.51 2.74 1.56
C ALA A 249 -5.64 1.26 1.92
N LYS A 250 -6.41 0.91 2.95
CA LYS A 250 -6.69 -0.49 3.33
C LYS A 250 -7.35 -1.28 2.21
N ALA A 251 -8.34 -0.69 1.51
CA ALA A 251 -9.08 -1.38 0.45
C ALA A 251 -8.25 -1.59 -0.82
N THR A 252 -7.26 -0.74 -1.08
CA THR A 252 -6.54 -0.70 -2.38
C THR A 252 -5.05 -1.05 -2.29
N ASP A 253 -4.48 -1.15 -1.08
CA ASP A 253 -3.03 -1.26 -0.80
C ASP A 253 -2.22 -0.13 -1.48
N CYS A 254 -2.87 1.00 -1.79
CA CYS A 254 -2.21 2.20 -2.34
C CYS A 254 -1.69 3.09 -1.21
N ILE A 255 -0.61 3.84 -1.48
CA ILE A 255 0.03 4.68 -0.47
C ILE A 255 -0.88 5.89 -0.14
N PRO A 256 -1.12 6.18 1.17
CA PRO A 256 -1.95 7.31 1.61
C PRO A 256 -1.61 8.66 0.97
N PHE A 257 -0.32 8.93 0.77
CA PHE A 257 0.16 10.14 0.10
C PHE A 257 -0.46 10.31 -1.30
N TYR A 258 -0.47 9.26 -2.12
CA TYR A 258 -1.02 9.32 -3.47
C TYR A 258 -2.56 9.39 -3.49
N ILE A 259 -3.21 8.78 -2.51
CA ILE A 259 -4.66 8.89 -2.32
C ILE A 259 -5.03 10.33 -1.99
N ALA A 260 -4.39 10.92 -0.99
CA ALA A 260 -4.61 12.32 -0.58
C ALA A 260 -4.39 13.28 -1.75
N ARG A 261 -3.31 13.09 -2.52
CA ARG A 261 -3.05 13.87 -3.72
C ARG A 261 -4.13 13.72 -4.80
N GLY A 262 -4.62 12.49 -5.03
CA GLY A 262 -5.74 12.25 -5.93
C GLY A 262 -7.03 12.95 -5.50
N LEU A 263 -7.36 12.89 -4.20
CA LEU A 263 -8.52 13.58 -3.61
C LEU A 263 -8.38 15.11 -3.72
N ALA A 264 -7.18 15.64 -3.49
CA ALA A 264 -6.86 17.06 -3.68
C ALA A 264 -7.07 17.49 -5.13
N MET A 265 -6.54 16.74 -6.10
CA MET A 265 -6.73 17.03 -7.53
C MET A 265 -8.21 17.01 -7.92
N THR A 266 -8.95 15.97 -7.54
CA THR A 266 -10.39 15.88 -7.87
C THR A 266 -11.19 17.02 -7.24
N SER A 267 -10.94 17.35 -5.97
CA SER A 267 -11.58 18.47 -5.28
C SER A 267 -11.26 19.82 -5.91
N PHE A 268 -10.01 20.05 -6.30
CA PHE A 268 -9.58 21.27 -6.98
C PHE A 268 -10.33 21.47 -8.30
N TYR A 269 -10.38 20.44 -9.16
CA TYR A 269 -11.06 20.56 -10.45
C TYR A 269 -12.58 20.66 -10.32
N LEU A 270 -13.18 20.01 -9.32
CA LEU A 270 -14.59 20.20 -9.00
C LEU A 270 -14.88 21.63 -8.55
N ALA A 271 -14.04 22.20 -7.68
CA ALA A 271 -14.13 23.58 -7.25
C ALA A 271 -14.03 24.55 -8.43
N ARG A 272 -13.11 24.31 -9.38
CA ARG A 272 -13.01 25.10 -10.61
C ARG A 272 -14.26 25.02 -11.48
N CYS A 273 -14.85 23.83 -11.63
CA CYS A 273 -16.08 23.66 -12.38
C CYS A 273 -17.25 24.44 -11.74
N LEU A 274 -17.42 24.33 -10.42
CA LEU A 274 -18.45 25.04 -9.66
C LEU A 274 -18.25 26.55 -9.65
N GLN A 275 -17.00 27.02 -9.50
CA GLN A 275 -16.67 28.45 -9.50
C GLN A 275 -17.04 29.12 -10.82
N LEU A 276 -16.79 28.43 -11.94
CA LEU A 276 -16.92 28.98 -13.29
C LEU A 276 -18.22 28.56 -14.00
N GLY A 277 -19.04 27.70 -13.38
CA GLY A 277 -20.22 27.11 -14.04
C GLY A 277 -19.87 26.24 -15.24
N LEU A 278 -18.72 25.55 -15.21
CA LEU A 278 -18.25 24.72 -16.31
C LEU A 278 -18.78 23.30 -16.18
N GLY A 279 -19.71 22.92 -17.06
CA GLY A 279 -20.29 21.58 -17.07
C GLY A 279 -21.17 21.24 -15.85
N THR A 280 -21.45 22.23 -15.00
CA THR A 280 -22.32 22.17 -13.83
C THR A 280 -22.87 23.57 -13.55
N GLN A 281 -23.87 23.69 -12.68
CA GLN A 281 -24.37 25.00 -12.26
C GLN A 281 -23.30 25.72 -11.43
N GLN A 282 -23.16 27.04 -11.65
CA GLN A 282 -22.25 27.84 -10.84
C GLN A 282 -22.69 27.85 -9.37
N ASP A 283 -21.75 27.55 -8.48
CA ASP A 283 -21.95 27.55 -7.03
C ASP A 283 -20.64 27.96 -6.34
N LEU A 284 -20.55 29.25 -6.01
CA LEU A 284 -19.35 29.83 -5.41
C LEU A 284 -19.13 29.36 -3.96
N GLU A 285 -20.20 29.04 -3.23
CA GLU A 285 -20.10 28.60 -1.84
C GLU A 285 -19.64 27.14 -1.77
N ALA A 286 -20.16 26.27 -2.64
CA ALA A 286 -19.65 24.92 -2.79
C ALA A 286 -18.20 24.91 -3.30
N ALA A 287 -17.85 25.77 -4.26
CA ALA A 287 -16.47 25.89 -4.75
C ALA A 287 -15.48 26.23 -3.62
N LYS A 288 -15.80 27.21 -2.76
CA LYS A 288 -14.97 27.56 -1.60
C LYS A 288 -14.76 26.36 -0.67
N LYS A 289 -15.80 25.59 -0.37
CA LYS A 289 -15.69 24.38 0.48
C LYS A 289 -14.70 23.37 -0.10
N TYR A 290 -14.76 23.10 -1.40
CA TYR A 290 -13.82 22.18 -2.04
C TYR A 290 -12.39 22.72 -2.10
N TYR A 291 -12.19 24.03 -2.33
CA TYR A 291 -10.85 24.62 -2.21
C TYR A 291 -10.28 24.49 -0.79
N SER A 292 -11.10 24.75 0.24
CA SER A 292 -10.67 24.57 1.63
C SER A 292 -10.28 23.11 1.94
N LYS A 293 -10.97 22.12 1.34
CA LYS A 293 -10.57 20.71 1.46
C LYS A 293 -9.21 20.41 0.83
N VAL A 294 -8.87 21.02 -0.31
CA VAL A 294 -7.55 20.86 -0.95
C VAL A 294 -6.43 21.24 0.01
N SER A 295 -6.58 22.36 0.73
CA SER A 295 -5.59 22.85 1.70
C SER A 295 -5.33 21.89 2.87
N LEU A 296 -6.27 20.97 3.17
CA LEU A 296 -6.08 19.94 4.18
C LEU A 296 -5.15 18.82 3.73
N TRP A 297 -5.08 18.55 2.42
CA TRP A 297 -4.29 17.45 1.85
C TRP A 297 -2.98 17.92 1.23
N GLU A 298 -2.98 19.05 0.53
CA GLU A 298 -1.79 19.64 -0.07
C GLU A 298 -1.75 21.15 0.19
N PRO A 299 -1.09 21.60 1.27
CA PRO A 299 -0.96 23.02 1.58
C PRO A 299 -0.29 23.81 0.43
N GLU A 300 0.58 23.17 -0.34
CA GLU A 300 1.28 23.78 -1.48
C GLU A 300 0.36 24.11 -2.68
N LEU A 301 -0.80 23.44 -2.80
CA LEU A 301 -1.81 23.75 -3.84
C LEU A 301 -2.78 24.87 -3.44
N SER A 302 -2.73 25.35 -2.19
CA SER A 302 -3.66 26.35 -1.64
C SER A 302 -3.37 27.81 -2.05
N GLY A 303 -2.32 28.05 -2.85
CA GLY A 303 -1.85 29.38 -3.21
C GLY A 303 -2.51 30.02 -4.45
N PHE A 304 -3.66 29.53 -4.92
CA PHE A 304 -4.35 30.04 -6.12
C PHE A 304 -5.77 30.54 -5.84
#